data_AF-A0A844M092-F1
#
_entry.id   AF-A0A844M092-F1
#
_cell.length_a   1.000
_cell.length_b   1.000
_cell.length_c   1.000
_cell.angle_alpha   90.00
_cell.angle_beta   90.00
_cell.angle_gamma   90.00
#
_symmetry.space_group_name_H-M   'P 1'
#
loop_
_entity.id
_entity.type
_entity.pdbx_description
1 polymer ?
#
loop_
_entity_poly.entity_id
_entity_poly.type
_entity_poly.pdbx_seq_one_letter_code
_entity_poly.pdbx_strand_id
1 'polypeptide(L)' 'MKKLLLTTISLVLIASSLPAQAARVKCSDFKSQREAQAYFDAKKPGYQSLDRDKDGIACEALK' A
#
# COMPACT_ATOMS: atom_id res chain seq x y z
N MET A 1 -18.80 50.55 21.69
CA MET A 1 -17.60 50.48 22.54
C MET A 1 -16.64 49.48 21.92
N LYS A 2 -15.40 49.94 21.69
CA LYS A 2 -14.28 49.15 21.18
C LYS A 2 -14.01 47.94 22.09
N LYS A 3 -13.67 46.79 21.50
CA LYS A 3 -12.43 46.04 21.76
C LYS A 3 -12.39 44.79 20.89
N LEU A 4 -11.71 44.95 19.76
CA LEU A 4 -10.91 43.93 19.10
C LEU A 4 -10.11 43.15 20.15
N LEU A 5 -10.40 41.87 20.36
CA LEU A 5 -9.52 40.94 21.06
C LEU A 5 -9.48 39.60 20.33
N LEU A 6 -8.45 39.48 19.51
CA LEU A 6 -7.57 38.32 19.37
C LEU A 6 -8.17 37.01 18.82
N THR A 7 -8.12 36.94 17.49
CA THR A 7 -7.54 35.82 16.73
C THR A 7 -6.99 34.66 17.56
N THR A 8 -7.75 33.57 17.71
CA THR A 8 -7.19 32.24 17.89
C THR A 8 -7.32 31.51 16.56
N ILE A 9 -6.34 31.72 15.68
CA ILE A 9 -6.08 30.81 14.56
C ILE A 9 -5.66 29.50 15.20
N SER A 10 -6.63 28.63 15.46
CA SER A 10 -6.38 27.22 15.73
C SER A 10 -5.84 26.64 14.43
N LEU A 11 -4.54 26.77 14.21
CA LEU A 11 -3.81 26.03 13.19
C LEU A 11 -3.81 24.56 13.62
N VAL A 12 -4.94 23.90 13.36
CA VAL A 12 -5.04 22.44 13.46
C VAL A 12 -4.13 21.90 12.37
N LEU A 13 -2.92 21.53 12.75
CA LEU A 13 -2.02 20.70 11.95
C LEU A 13 -2.71 19.35 11.79
N ILE A 14 -3.55 19.24 10.77
CA ILE A 14 -4.01 17.96 10.26
C ILE A 14 -2.78 17.33 9.62
N ALA A 15 -1.99 16.63 10.43
CA ALA A 15 -1.01 15.67 9.95
C ALA A 15 -1.81 14.52 9.32
N SER A 16 -2.29 14.75 8.10
CA SER A 16 -2.88 13.73 7.27
C SER A 16 -1.81 12.67 7.06
N SER A 17 -1.97 11.54 7.73
CA SER A 17 -1.27 10.31 7.42
C SER A 17 -1.63 9.94 5.99
N LEU A 18 -0.83 10.44 5.05
CA LEU A 18 -0.89 9.98 3.67
C LEU A 18 -0.68 8.46 3.75
N PRO A 19 -1.63 7.63 3.29
CA PRO A 19 -1.34 6.22 3.17
C PRO A 19 -0.17 6.15 2.21
N ALA A 20 0.99 5.69 2.70
CA ALA A 20 2.09 5.35 1.83
C ALA A 20 1.50 4.37 0.82
N GLN A 21 1.31 4.81 -0.43
CA GLN A 21 0.93 3.93 -1.52
C GLN A 21 2.10 2.95 -1.64
N ALA A 22 2.03 1.84 -0.90
CA ALA A 22 2.93 0.73 -1.07
C ALA A 22 2.82 0.38 -2.56
N ALA A 23 3.93 0.54 -3.28
CA ALA A 23 3.97 0.24 -4.70
C ALA A 23 3.44 -1.18 -4.88
N ARG A 24 2.43 -1.34 -5.76
CA ARG A 24 1.84 -2.66 -6.01
C ARG A 24 2.93 -3.55 -6.59
N VAL A 25 3.21 -4.66 -5.91
CA VAL A 25 4.15 -5.67 -6.38
C VAL A 25 3.50 -6.45 -7.54
N LYS A 26 4.25 -6.70 -8.60
CA LYS A 26 3.77 -7.28 -9.86
C LYS A 26 4.50 -8.57 -10.16
N CYS A 27 3.89 -9.44 -10.95
CA CYS A 27 4.54 -10.67 -11.41
C CYS A 27 5.84 -10.40 -12.20
N SER A 28 5.94 -9.27 -12.91
CA SER A 28 7.16 -8.85 -13.61
C SER A 28 8.34 -8.56 -12.68
N ASP A 29 8.12 -8.43 -11.38
CA ASP A 29 9.17 -8.18 -10.39
C ASP A 29 9.89 -9.48 -9.98
N PHE A 30 9.38 -10.65 -10.40
CA PHE A 30 9.89 -11.97 -10.03
C PHE A 30 10.44 -12.71 -11.25
N LYS A 31 11.51 -13.49 -11.03
CA LYS A 31 12.13 -14.28 -12.11
C LYS A 31 11.42 -15.60 -12.38
N SER A 32 10.60 -16.06 -11.44
CA SER A 32 9.89 -17.34 -11.54
C SER A 32 8.63 -17.35 -10.70
N GLN A 33 7.69 -18.23 -11.06
CA GLN A 33 6.48 -18.49 -10.28
C GLN A 33 6.83 -18.88 -8.82
N ARG A 34 7.87 -19.68 -8.61
CA ARG A 34 8.32 -20.11 -7.27
C ARG A 34 8.72 -18.94 -6.38
N GLU A 35 9.41 -17.95 -6.93
CA GLU A 35 9.83 -16.76 -6.20
C GLU A 35 8.63 -15.89 -5.82
N ALA A 36 7.69 -15.71 -6.75
CA ALA A 36 6.44 -15.00 -6.52
C ALA A 36 5.58 -15.72 -5.46
N GLN A 37 5.50 -17.05 -5.51
CA GLN A 37 4.76 -17.85 -4.53
C GLN A 37 5.36 -17.70 -3.13
N ALA A 38 6.68 -17.77 -2.99
CA ALA A 38 7.33 -17.57 -1.69
C ALA A 38 7.06 -16.16 -1.11
N TYR A 39 6.95 -15.13 -1.97
CA TYR A 39 6.55 -13.79 -1.56
C TYR A 39 5.07 -13.77 -1.11
N PHE A 40 4.21 -14.46 -1.85
CA PHE A 40 2.78 -14.59 -1.56
C PHE A 40 2.51 -15.30 -0.23
N ASP A 41 3.11 -16.46 -0.03
CA ASP A 41 2.96 -17.28 1.17
C ASP A 41 3.47 -16.56 2.43
N ALA A 42 4.52 -15.75 2.27
CA ALA A 42 5.05 -14.90 3.33
C ALA A 42 4.16 -13.69 3.66
N LYS A 43 3.04 -13.48 2.94
CA LYS A 43 2.09 -12.36 3.10
C LYS A 43 2.78 -10.99 3.16
N LYS A 44 3.81 -10.82 2.35
CA LYS A 44 4.58 -9.57 2.29
C LYS A 44 3.71 -8.42 1.74
N PRO A 45 4.06 -7.15 1.99
CA PRO A 45 3.25 -6.02 1.53
C PRO A 45 2.91 -6.09 0.03
N GLY A 46 1.62 -5.99 -0.30
CA GLY A 46 1.17 -6.07 -1.69
C GLY A 46 1.07 -7.49 -2.27
N TYR A 47 1.27 -8.55 -1.47
CA TYR A 47 1.22 -9.93 -1.97
C TYR A 47 -0.08 -10.28 -2.73
N GLN A 48 -1.21 -9.72 -2.30
CA GLN A 48 -2.52 -9.97 -2.92
C GLN A 48 -2.60 -9.56 -4.39
N SER A 49 -1.72 -8.68 -4.88
CA SER A 49 -1.70 -8.34 -6.32
C SER A 49 -1.02 -9.41 -7.18
N LEU A 50 -0.38 -10.42 -6.58
CA LEU A 50 0.27 -11.53 -7.28
C LEU A 50 -0.68 -12.68 -7.62
N ASP A 51 -1.79 -12.80 -6.91
CA ASP A 51 -2.85 -13.79 -7.13
C ASP A 51 -4.19 -13.05 -7.28
N ARG A 52 -4.53 -12.73 -8.52
CA ARG A 52 -5.67 -11.82 -8.83
C ARG A 52 -7.00 -12.56 -8.89
N ASP A 53 -6.96 -13.82 -9.29
CA ASP A 53 -8.07 -14.77 -9.36
C ASP A 53 -8.33 -15.49 -8.03
N LYS A 54 -7.40 -15.40 -7.08
CA LYS A 54 -7.54 -15.82 -5.68
C LYS A 54 -7.65 -17.34 -5.53
N ASP A 55 -6.94 -18.08 -6.35
CA ASP A 55 -6.88 -19.54 -6.28
C ASP A 55 -5.76 -20.02 -5.33
N GLY A 56 -4.96 -19.10 -4.79
CA GLY A 56 -3.83 -19.38 -3.90
C GLY A 56 -2.51 -19.58 -4.64
N ILE A 57 -2.49 -19.46 -5.97
CA ILE A 57 -1.30 -19.68 -6.80
C ILE A 57 -0.87 -18.33 -7.40
N ALA A 58 0.19 -17.77 -6.85
CA ALA A 58 0.71 -16.49 -7.32
C ALA A 58 1.38 -16.62 -8.69
N CYS A 59 1.08 -15.67 -9.58
CA CYS A 59 1.77 -15.46 -10.85
C CYS A 59 1.93 -16.71 -11.72
N GLU A 60 0.85 -17.46 -11.91
CA GLU A 60 0.83 -18.72 -12.68
C GLU A 60 1.40 -18.62 -14.10
N ALA A 61 1.37 -17.44 -14.70
CA ALA A 61 1.90 -17.17 -16.04
C ALA A 61 3.44 -17.19 -16.13
N LEU A 62 4.16 -17.29 -15.01
CA LEU A 62 5.63 -17.36 -14.94
C LEU A 62 6.18 -18.81 -14.92
N LYS A 63 5.33 -19.81 -15.19
CA LYS A 63 5.72 -21.23 -15.26
C LYS A 63 6.54 -21.54 -16.52
#